data_AF-A0A6M1U0I9-F1
#
_entry.id   AF-A0A6M1U0I9-F1
#
_cell.length_a   1.000
_cell.length_b   1.000
_cell.length_c   1.000
_cell.angle_alpha   90.00
_cell.angle_beta   90.00
_cell.angle_gamma   90.00
#
_symmetry.space_group_name_H-M   'P 1'
#
loop_
_entity.id
_entity.type
_entity.pdbx_description
1 polymer ?
#
loop_
_entity_poly.entity_id
_entity_poly.type
_entity_poly.pdbx_seq_one_letter_code
_entity_poly.pdbx_strand_id
1 'polypeptide(L)'
;MLGRYKAGDRVSDNDALDLSALLERHDEYPQKVGKGVDHFEVMATEHGTNCFRIVRIDGTGTDFSYRHCITQRPPSRKQEVSAAFRRVIQLDLYAARDKFFSDHRGEDGKVSCAVTRERIVRDEAHMDHRPPMTFEVIVTTFLEGRGMSLDQVPITSGLDEQVSPEVTDVDLAEAFRGYHSRVAKLDIVKSAINLAQSSRNRIKDGRVKLT
;
A
#
# COMPACT_ATOMS: atom_id res chain seq x y z
N MET A 1 15.71 -2.02 13.35
CA MET A 1 15.79 -0.57 13.60
C MET A 1 14.40 0.04 13.81
N LEU A 2 13.57 0.20 12.78
CA LEU A 2 12.31 0.95 12.83
C LEU A 2 11.37 0.63 14.02
N GLY A 3 11.20 -0.64 14.38
CA GLY A 3 10.34 -1.04 15.50
C GLY A 3 10.80 -0.61 16.91
N ARG A 4 11.97 0.03 17.04
CA ARG A 4 12.46 0.61 18.30
C ARG A 4 11.90 2.01 18.59
N TYR A 5 11.34 2.66 17.57
CA TYR A 5 10.91 4.06 17.60
C TYR A 5 9.39 4.18 17.45
N LYS A 6 8.83 5.25 18.00
CA LYS A 6 7.43 5.67 17.84
C LYS A 6 7.33 6.79 16.81
N ALA A 7 6.13 7.02 16.29
CA ALA A 7 5.87 8.17 15.44
C ALA A 7 6.14 9.48 16.21
N GLY A 8 6.88 10.40 15.60
CA GLY A 8 7.39 11.62 16.19
C GLY A 8 8.78 11.49 16.82
N ASP A 9 9.32 10.27 16.95
CA ASP A 9 10.66 10.09 17.52
C ASP A 9 11.73 10.49 16.50
N ARG A 10 12.71 11.29 16.97
CA ARG A 10 13.98 11.49 16.27
C ARG A 10 14.82 10.20 16.33
N VAL A 11 15.34 9.77 15.19
CA VAL A 11 16.23 8.61 15.10
C VAL A 11 17.56 8.96 15.76
N SER A 12 18.11 8.02 16.54
CA SER A 12 19.40 8.21 17.19
C SER A 12 20.54 8.37 16.17
N ASP A 13 21.59 9.10 16.54
CA ASP A 13 22.73 9.37 15.63
C ASP A 13 23.38 8.07 15.10
N ASN A 14 23.45 7.02 15.93
CA ASN A 14 23.97 5.72 15.50
C ASN A 14 23.11 5.07 14.41
N ASP A 15 21.79 5.05 14.59
CA ASP A 15 20.89 4.48 13.59
C ASP A 15 20.80 5.40 12.36
N ALA A 16 20.99 6.72 12.51
CA ALA A 16 21.02 7.69 11.42
C ALA A 16 22.18 7.48 10.44
N LEU A 17 23.32 6.94 10.90
CA LEU A 17 24.44 6.56 10.02
C LEU A 17 24.03 5.45 9.06
N ASP A 18 23.36 4.41 9.56
CA ASP A 18 22.84 3.32 8.72
C ASP A 18 21.78 3.83 7.74
N LEU A 19 20.89 4.73 8.20
CA LEU A 19 19.86 5.32 7.34
C LEU A 19 20.47 6.20 6.23
N SER A 20 21.53 6.95 6.53
CA SER A 20 22.25 7.75 5.53
C SER A 20 22.87 6.86 4.46
N ALA A 21 23.58 5.79 4.88
CA ALA A 21 24.16 4.83 3.95
C ALA A 21 23.11 4.07 3.11
N LEU A 22 21.93 3.82 3.68
CA LEU A 22 20.81 3.26 2.92
C LEU A 22 20.24 4.28 1.93
N LEU A 23 20.04 5.53 2.36
CA LEU A 23 19.46 6.58 1.53
C LEU A 23 20.26 6.80 0.24
N GLU A 24 21.59 6.76 0.30
CA GLU A 24 22.49 6.84 -0.87
C GLU A 24 22.20 5.81 -1.97
N ARG A 25 21.52 4.71 -1.63
CA ARG A 25 21.15 3.63 -2.56
C ARG A 25 19.78 3.83 -3.21
N HIS A 26 19.06 4.89 -2.86
CA HIS A 26 17.75 5.18 -3.43
C HIS A 26 17.91 5.77 -4.84
N ASP A 27 17.10 5.32 -5.79
CA ASP A 27 17.07 5.86 -7.16
C ASP A 27 16.70 7.36 -7.19
N GLU A 28 15.78 7.78 -6.32
CA GLU A 28 15.39 9.18 -6.07
C GLU A 28 16.31 9.92 -5.08
N TYR A 29 17.54 9.44 -4.81
CA TYR A 29 18.43 10.04 -3.81
C TYR A 29 18.60 11.57 -3.95
N PRO A 30 18.89 12.13 -5.14
CA PRO A 30 19.06 13.58 -5.28
C PRO A 30 17.81 14.37 -4.90
N GLN A 31 16.61 13.89 -5.25
CA GLN A 31 15.36 14.54 -4.85
C GLN A 31 15.13 14.44 -3.34
N LYS A 32 15.38 13.26 -2.76
CA LYS A 32 15.12 13.01 -1.34
C LYS A 32 16.03 13.81 -0.41
N VAL A 33 17.31 13.94 -0.76
CA VAL A 33 18.26 14.76 0.01
C VAL A 33 17.99 16.25 -0.14
N GLY A 34 17.61 16.70 -1.34
CA GLY A 34 17.41 18.12 -1.61
C GLY A 34 18.68 18.92 -1.30
N LYS A 35 18.60 19.86 -0.34
CA LYS A 35 19.72 20.70 0.10
C LYS A 35 20.63 20.06 1.16
N GLY A 36 20.28 18.88 1.64
CA GLY A 36 20.99 18.19 2.71
C GLY A 36 20.03 17.67 3.77
N VAL A 37 20.44 16.56 4.42
CA VAL A 37 19.71 15.94 5.52
C VAL A 37 20.17 16.56 6.84
N ASP A 38 19.23 17.05 7.64
CA ASP A 38 19.49 17.50 9.01
C ASP A 38 19.43 16.31 9.99
N HIS A 39 18.35 15.53 9.94
CA HIS A 39 18.21 14.29 10.70
C HIS A 39 17.11 13.40 10.12
N PHE A 40 16.90 12.25 10.74
CA PHE A 40 15.78 11.35 10.44
C PHE A 40 14.81 11.29 11.60
N GLU A 41 13.53 11.19 11.28
CA GLU A 41 12.45 10.96 12.23
C GLU A 41 11.65 9.73 11.82
N VAL A 42 10.83 9.22 12.74
CA VAL A 42 9.81 8.23 12.43
C VAL A 42 8.46 8.92 12.32
N MET A 43 7.73 8.67 11.25
CA MET A 43 6.36 9.16 11.08
C MET A 43 5.39 8.01 10.94
N ALA A 44 4.15 8.22 11.38
CA ALA A 44 3.04 7.32 11.06
C ALA A 44 2.58 7.61 9.63
N THR A 45 2.44 6.56 8.83
CA THR A 45 1.74 6.62 7.55
C THR A 45 0.24 6.68 7.79
N GLU A 46 -0.51 7.07 6.75
CA GLU A 46 -1.98 7.04 6.77
C GLU A 46 -2.58 5.66 7.07
N HIS A 47 -1.79 4.59 6.92
CA HIS A 47 -2.21 3.21 7.17
C HIS A 47 -1.92 2.74 8.60
N GLY A 48 -1.45 3.62 9.49
CA GLY A 48 -1.13 3.28 10.88
C GLY A 48 0.15 2.45 11.04
N THR A 49 0.95 2.31 9.98
CA THR A 49 2.31 1.77 10.05
C THR A 49 3.31 2.90 10.15
N ASN A 50 4.51 2.64 10.68
CA ASN A 50 5.57 3.64 10.75
C ASN A 50 6.47 3.58 9.50
N CYS A 51 7.01 4.72 9.09
CA CYS A 51 8.11 4.83 8.12
C CYS A 51 9.15 5.85 8.59
N PHE A 52 10.31 5.86 7.94
CA PHE A 52 11.32 6.88 8.19
C PHE A 52 11.02 8.11 7.33
N ARG A 53 11.17 9.28 7.96
CA ARG A 53 11.10 10.60 7.32
C ARG A 53 12.49 11.23 7.36
N ILE A 54 12.90 11.78 6.23
CA ILE A 54 14.06 12.66 6.11
C ILE A 54 13.60 14.05 6.53
N VAL A 55 14.29 14.68 7.46
CA VAL A 55 14.14 16.10 7.75
C VAL A 55 15.33 16.81 7.13
N ARG A 56 15.07 17.74 6.21
CA ARG A 56 16.09 18.47 5.47
C ARG A 56 16.53 19.71 6.24
N ILE A 57 17.70 20.25 5.88
CA ILE A 57 18.27 21.46 6.50
C ILE A 57 17.35 22.68 6.36
N ASP A 58 16.51 22.73 5.32
CA ASP A 58 15.54 23.81 5.15
C ASP A 58 14.21 23.59 5.89
N GLY A 59 14.13 22.56 6.74
CA GLY A 59 12.96 22.24 7.55
C GLY A 59 11.85 21.49 6.82
N THR A 60 11.98 21.30 5.49
CA THR A 60 11.09 20.41 4.74
C THR A 60 11.42 18.96 5.06
N GLY A 61 10.53 18.03 4.73
CA GLY A 61 10.85 16.62 4.87
C GLY A 61 10.25 15.77 3.77
N THR A 62 10.60 14.49 3.75
CA THR A 62 10.03 13.52 2.80
C THR A 62 10.19 12.12 3.36
N ASP A 63 9.27 11.22 3.05
CA ASP A 63 9.42 9.82 3.47
C ASP A 63 10.40 9.07 2.57
N PHE A 64 10.97 7.99 3.08
CA PHE A 64 11.69 7.05 2.22
C PHE A 64 11.54 5.61 2.71
N SER A 65 11.56 4.69 1.76
CA SER A 65 11.48 3.26 2.03
C SER A 65 12.88 2.68 2.13
N TYR A 66 13.33 2.37 3.36
CA TYR A 66 14.59 1.66 3.56
C TYR A 66 14.62 0.29 2.82
N ARG A 67 13.44 -0.32 2.58
CA ARG A 67 13.33 -1.56 1.78
C ARG A 67 13.59 -1.30 0.30
N HIS A 68 13.20 -0.14 -0.22
CA HIS A 68 13.59 0.29 -1.57
C HIS A 68 15.12 0.32 -1.65
N CYS A 69 15.79 1.01 -0.72
CA CYS A 69 17.25 1.10 -0.67
C CYS A 69 17.96 -0.27 -0.62
N ILE A 70 17.39 -1.24 0.10
CA ILE A 70 17.93 -2.61 0.17
C ILE A 70 17.74 -3.35 -1.15
N THR A 71 16.52 -3.31 -1.71
CA THR A 71 16.17 -4.10 -2.89
C THR A 71 16.69 -3.50 -4.19
N GLN A 72 16.95 -2.19 -4.22
CA GLN A 72 17.37 -1.40 -5.40
C GLN A 72 16.48 -1.66 -6.62
N ARG A 73 15.19 -1.89 -6.36
CA ARG A 73 14.20 -2.15 -7.40
C ARG A 73 13.06 -1.17 -7.17
N PRO A 74 12.91 -0.16 -8.04
CA PRO A 74 11.71 0.67 -8.00
C PRO A 74 10.47 -0.21 -8.19
N PRO A 75 9.31 0.23 -7.66
CA PRO A 75 8.05 -0.41 -7.95
C PRO A 75 7.85 -0.51 -9.47
N SER A 76 7.45 -1.69 -9.96
CA SER A 76 6.99 -1.82 -11.34
C SER A 76 5.73 -0.98 -11.57
N ARG A 77 5.49 -0.59 -12.82
CA ARG A 77 4.28 0.15 -13.21
C ARG A 77 3.00 -0.49 -12.71
N LYS A 78 2.92 -1.83 -12.77
CA LYS A 78 1.81 -2.62 -12.22
C LYS A 78 1.61 -2.39 -10.73
N GLN A 79 2.68 -2.32 -9.95
CA GLN A 79 2.63 -2.06 -8.51
C GLN A 79 2.16 -0.63 -8.22
N GLU A 80 2.66 0.37 -8.95
CA GLU A 80 2.24 1.76 -8.78
C GLU A 80 0.76 1.96 -9.11
N VAL A 81 0.31 1.47 -10.27
CA VAL A 81 -1.11 1.53 -10.68
C VAL A 81 -1.99 0.78 -9.68
N SER A 82 -1.55 -0.37 -9.19
CA SER A 82 -2.30 -1.11 -8.17
C SER A 82 -2.36 -0.36 -6.83
N ALA A 83 -1.32 0.40 -6.47
CA ALA A 83 -1.33 1.24 -5.26
C ALA A 83 -2.30 2.42 -5.44
N ALA A 84 -2.23 3.11 -6.58
CA ALA A 84 -3.11 4.21 -6.93
C ALA A 84 -4.60 3.80 -6.93
N PHE A 85 -4.95 2.65 -7.54
CA PHE A 85 -6.33 2.17 -7.49
C PHE A 85 -6.76 1.70 -6.09
N ARG A 86 -5.86 1.23 -5.23
CA ARG A 86 -6.21 0.93 -3.83
C ARG A 86 -6.51 2.21 -3.05
N ARG A 87 -5.77 3.29 -3.32
CA ARG A 87 -6.02 4.62 -2.74
C ARG A 87 -7.44 5.09 -3.05
N VAL A 88 -7.87 4.95 -4.32
CA VAL A 88 -9.22 5.32 -4.77
C VAL A 88 -10.33 4.69 -3.92
N ILE A 89 -10.22 3.41 -3.58
CA ILE A 89 -11.28 2.68 -2.84
C ILE A 89 -11.05 2.64 -1.33
N GLN A 90 -9.98 3.24 -0.82
CA GLN A 90 -9.51 3.02 0.55
C GLN A 90 -10.56 3.35 1.61
N LEU A 91 -11.23 4.50 1.46
CA LEU A 91 -12.26 4.94 2.41
C LEU A 91 -13.49 4.03 2.39
N ASP A 92 -13.88 3.55 1.20
CA ASP A 92 -14.99 2.60 1.05
C ASP A 92 -14.66 1.28 1.76
N LEU A 93 -13.41 0.82 1.62
CA LEU A 93 -12.94 -0.38 2.29
C LEU A 93 -12.93 -0.23 3.83
N TYR A 94 -12.50 0.94 4.34
CA TYR A 94 -12.53 1.21 5.78
C TYR A 94 -13.94 1.27 6.33
N ALA A 95 -14.85 1.96 5.64
CA ALA A 95 -16.26 2.02 6.02
C ALA A 95 -16.91 0.62 6.00
N ALA A 96 -16.63 -0.19 4.98
CA ALA A 96 -17.14 -1.55 4.87
C ALA A 96 -16.63 -2.46 6.00
N ARG A 97 -15.33 -2.39 6.32
CA ARG A 97 -14.75 -3.13 7.47
C ARG A 97 -15.42 -2.71 8.77
N ASP A 98 -15.50 -1.42 9.02
CA ASP A 98 -15.99 -0.91 10.31
C ASP A 98 -17.49 -1.24 10.49
N LYS A 99 -18.28 -1.16 9.40
CA LYS A 99 -19.65 -1.67 9.37
C LYS A 99 -19.73 -3.17 9.64
N PHE A 100 -18.87 -3.99 9.02
CA PHE A 100 -18.88 -5.43 9.24
C PHE A 100 -18.63 -5.79 10.71
N PHE A 101 -17.63 -5.18 11.35
CA PHE A 101 -17.36 -5.36 12.78
C PHE A 101 -18.52 -4.85 13.64
N SER A 102 -19.16 -3.75 13.26
CA SER A 102 -20.34 -3.26 13.96
C SER A 102 -21.47 -4.31 13.94
N ASP A 103 -21.74 -4.89 12.78
CA ASP A 103 -22.90 -5.75 12.56
C ASP A 103 -22.69 -7.20 13.03
N HIS A 104 -21.44 -7.70 13.07
CA HIS A 104 -21.15 -9.14 13.26
C HIS A 104 -20.28 -9.46 14.49
N ARG A 105 -19.86 -8.46 15.26
CA ARG A 105 -19.06 -8.73 16.47
C ARG A 105 -19.88 -9.51 17.50
N GLY A 106 -19.24 -10.46 18.16
CA GLY A 106 -19.84 -11.14 19.31
C GLY A 106 -19.73 -10.28 20.57
N GLU A 107 -20.19 -10.83 21.70
CA GLU A 107 -20.01 -10.20 23.02
C GLU A 107 -18.52 -9.97 23.36
N ASP A 108 -17.63 -10.79 22.80
CA ASP A 108 -16.16 -10.67 22.91
C ASP A 108 -15.57 -9.52 22.06
N GLY A 109 -16.40 -8.79 21.30
CA GLY A 109 -15.95 -7.72 20.40
C GLY A 109 -15.22 -8.21 19.14
N LYS A 110 -15.23 -9.52 18.86
CA LYS A 110 -14.48 -10.14 17.75
C LYS A 110 -15.39 -10.60 16.63
N VAL A 111 -14.82 -10.85 15.45
CA VAL A 111 -15.48 -11.49 14.32
C VAL A 111 -14.74 -12.76 13.91
N SER A 112 -15.40 -13.66 13.18
CA SER A 112 -14.76 -14.90 12.70
C SER A 112 -13.96 -14.64 11.41
N CYS A 113 -12.70 -15.07 11.40
CA CYS A 113 -11.85 -15.08 10.20
C CYS A 113 -12.45 -16.01 9.13
N ALA A 114 -12.63 -15.51 7.91
CA ALA A 114 -13.24 -16.29 6.82
C ALA A 114 -12.43 -17.55 6.43
N VAL A 115 -11.12 -17.55 6.70
CA VAL A 115 -10.22 -18.66 6.36
C VAL A 115 -10.06 -19.64 7.52
N THR A 116 -9.69 -19.16 8.70
CA THR A 116 -9.33 -20.02 9.84
C THR A 116 -10.45 -20.22 10.86
N ARG A 117 -11.54 -19.45 10.75
CA ARG A 117 -12.65 -19.34 11.71
C ARG A 117 -12.28 -18.79 13.09
N GLU A 118 -11.01 -18.52 13.33
CA GLU A 118 -10.50 -17.87 14.54
C GLU A 118 -11.22 -16.53 14.80
N ARG A 119 -11.48 -16.23 16.08
CA ARG A 119 -12.09 -14.97 16.53
C ARG A 119 -11.02 -13.89 16.60
N ILE A 120 -11.13 -12.86 15.77
CA ILE A 120 -10.14 -11.80 15.63
C ILE A 120 -10.73 -10.42 15.91
N VAL A 121 -9.92 -9.53 16.47
CA VAL A 121 -10.27 -8.11 16.62
C VAL A 121 -9.98 -7.34 15.34
N ARG A 122 -10.47 -6.09 15.28
CA ARG A 122 -10.31 -5.20 14.12
C ARG A 122 -8.86 -4.99 13.71
N ASP A 123 -7.97 -4.84 14.66
CA ASP A 123 -6.55 -4.52 14.38
C ASP A 123 -5.76 -5.75 13.88
N GLU A 124 -6.30 -6.94 14.09
CA GLU A 124 -5.75 -8.20 13.57
C GLU A 124 -6.33 -8.57 12.20
N ALA A 125 -7.26 -7.77 11.67
CA ALA A 125 -8.04 -8.09 10.50
C ALA A 125 -7.59 -7.31 9.26
N HIS A 126 -7.40 -8.03 8.17
CA HIS A 126 -7.32 -7.47 6.82
C HIS A 126 -8.62 -7.77 6.08
N MET A 127 -8.99 -6.88 5.17
CA MET A 127 -10.03 -7.17 4.19
C MET A 127 -9.38 -7.68 2.90
N ASP A 128 -9.79 -8.86 2.46
CA ASP A 128 -9.21 -9.58 1.33
C ASP A 128 -10.16 -9.62 0.13
N HIS A 129 -9.64 -9.38 -1.07
CA HIS A 129 -10.37 -9.56 -2.33
C HIS A 129 -10.29 -11.02 -2.76
N ARG A 130 -11.42 -11.71 -2.69
CA ARG A 130 -11.47 -13.17 -2.78
C ARG A 130 -11.46 -13.66 -4.22
N PRO A 131 -10.73 -14.76 -4.53
CA PRO A 131 -10.86 -15.44 -5.81
C PRO A 131 -12.34 -15.77 -6.13
N PRO A 132 -12.75 -15.65 -7.41
CA PRO A 132 -11.92 -15.34 -8.58
C PRO A 132 -11.60 -13.84 -8.75
N MET A 133 -12.27 -12.94 -8.02
CA MET A 133 -12.13 -11.49 -8.15
C MET A 133 -11.07 -10.94 -7.19
N THR A 134 -9.82 -11.40 -7.32
CA THR A 134 -8.70 -10.79 -6.61
C THR A 134 -8.52 -9.33 -7.07
N PHE A 135 -7.85 -8.51 -6.26
CA PHE A 135 -7.63 -7.10 -6.63
C PHE A 135 -6.92 -6.96 -7.99
N GLU A 136 -5.95 -7.84 -8.26
CA GLU A 136 -5.26 -7.89 -9.55
C GLU A 136 -6.22 -8.16 -10.71
N VAL A 137 -7.13 -9.12 -10.58
CA VAL A 137 -8.16 -9.43 -11.59
C VAL A 137 -9.12 -8.25 -11.77
N ILE A 138 -9.52 -7.58 -10.70
CA ILE A 138 -10.41 -6.42 -10.77
C ILE A 138 -9.75 -5.28 -11.56
N VAL A 139 -8.48 -4.95 -11.27
CA VAL A 139 -7.75 -3.90 -12.02
C VAL A 139 -7.58 -4.30 -13.49
N THR A 140 -7.15 -5.54 -13.77
CA THR A 140 -6.96 -6.01 -15.15
C THR A 140 -8.27 -5.94 -15.94
N THR A 141 -9.36 -6.52 -15.42
CA THR A 141 -10.66 -6.54 -16.13
C THR A 141 -11.27 -5.15 -16.30
N PHE A 142 -11.04 -4.24 -15.35
CA PHE A 142 -11.48 -2.85 -15.46
C PHE A 142 -10.82 -2.12 -16.63
N LEU A 143 -9.50 -2.30 -16.77
CA LEU A 143 -8.69 -1.67 -17.82
C LEU A 143 -8.94 -2.31 -19.19
N GLU A 144 -8.98 -3.64 -19.25
CA GLU A 144 -9.32 -4.38 -20.48
C GLU A 144 -10.70 -4.00 -21.02
N GLY A 145 -11.70 -3.86 -20.14
CA GLY A 145 -13.04 -3.40 -20.50
C GLY A 145 -13.08 -1.97 -21.06
N ARG A 146 -11.99 -1.21 -20.93
CA ARG A 146 -11.80 0.14 -21.50
C ARG A 146 -10.83 0.17 -22.67
N GLY A 147 -10.23 -0.97 -23.04
CA GLY A 147 -9.15 -1.02 -24.02
C GLY A 147 -7.90 -0.25 -23.57
N MET A 148 -7.67 -0.15 -22.25
CA MET A 148 -6.58 0.62 -21.66
C MET A 148 -5.49 -0.30 -21.12
N SER A 149 -4.23 0.06 -21.32
CA SER A 149 -3.08 -0.60 -20.70
C SER A 149 -2.68 0.06 -19.38
N LEU A 150 -1.84 -0.61 -18.57
CA LEU A 150 -1.30 -0.04 -17.32
C LEU A 150 -0.49 1.25 -17.56
N ASP A 151 0.16 1.38 -18.70
CA ASP A 151 1.00 2.54 -19.02
C ASP A 151 0.16 3.79 -19.29
N GLN A 152 -1.09 3.62 -19.69
CA GLN A 152 -2.01 4.72 -19.99
C GLN A 152 -2.73 5.26 -18.76
N VAL A 153 -2.67 4.58 -17.62
CA VAL A 153 -3.34 5.03 -16.38
C VAL A 153 -2.61 6.27 -15.84
N PRO A 154 -3.23 7.45 -15.76
CA PRO A 154 -2.56 8.65 -15.30
C PRO A 154 -2.44 8.61 -13.77
N ILE A 155 -1.20 8.48 -13.27
CA ILE A 155 -0.89 8.46 -11.84
C ILE A 155 0.25 9.41 -11.52
N THR A 156 0.34 9.84 -10.28
CA THR A 156 1.55 10.45 -9.74
C THR A 156 2.64 9.39 -9.52
N SER A 157 3.90 9.70 -9.87
CA SER A 157 5.07 8.86 -9.56
C SER A 157 6.18 9.74 -8.99
N GLY A 158 6.77 9.32 -7.87
CA GLY A 158 7.99 9.93 -7.32
C GLY A 158 7.85 11.41 -6.92
N LEU A 159 6.65 11.84 -6.48
CA LEU A 159 6.50 13.19 -5.93
C LEU A 159 7.11 13.27 -4.53
N ASP A 160 7.65 14.45 -4.20
CA ASP A 160 8.15 14.73 -2.86
C ASP A 160 6.97 14.74 -1.86
N GLU A 161 7.18 14.20 -0.66
CA GLU A 161 6.13 13.99 0.37
C GLU A 161 4.97 13.07 -0.06
N GLN A 162 5.20 12.18 -1.03
CA GLN A 162 4.21 11.20 -1.46
C GLN A 162 4.52 9.78 -0.97
N VAL A 163 3.68 9.30 -0.05
CA VAL A 163 3.76 7.92 0.48
C VAL A 163 3.19 6.88 -0.50
N SER A 164 2.23 7.27 -1.36
CA SER A 164 1.62 6.36 -2.34
C SER A 164 1.19 7.10 -3.62
N PRO A 165 1.32 6.47 -4.80
CA PRO A 165 0.77 7.00 -6.06
C PRO A 165 -0.74 7.26 -5.97
N GLU A 166 -1.20 8.27 -6.71
CA GLU A 166 -2.61 8.63 -6.81
C GLU A 166 -3.04 8.69 -8.28
N VAL A 167 -4.28 8.30 -8.58
CA VAL A 167 -4.86 8.45 -9.93
C VAL A 167 -5.22 9.92 -10.12
N THR A 168 -4.68 10.56 -11.15
CA THR A 168 -4.88 12.01 -11.38
C THR A 168 -6.14 12.32 -12.19
N ASP A 169 -6.68 11.34 -12.91
CA ASP A 169 -7.96 11.43 -13.60
C ASP A 169 -9.12 11.08 -12.65
N VAL A 170 -9.90 12.10 -12.29
CA VAL A 170 -11.04 11.98 -11.37
C VAL A 170 -12.14 11.08 -11.93
N ASP A 171 -12.43 11.17 -13.23
CA ASP A 171 -13.48 10.37 -13.86
C ASP A 171 -13.08 8.89 -13.91
N LEU A 172 -11.80 8.62 -14.17
CA LEU A 172 -11.24 7.26 -14.11
C LEU A 172 -11.31 6.68 -12.69
N ALA A 173 -10.97 7.49 -11.68
CA ALA A 173 -11.02 7.10 -10.28
C ALA A 173 -12.45 6.76 -9.84
N GLU A 174 -13.43 7.63 -10.12
CA GLU A 174 -14.84 7.36 -9.78
C GLU A 174 -15.40 6.17 -10.56
N ALA A 175 -15.04 6.03 -11.84
CA ALA A 175 -15.42 4.87 -12.62
C ALA A 175 -14.83 3.56 -12.07
N PHE A 176 -13.59 3.59 -11.57
CA PHE A 176 -12.98 2.44 -10.91
C PHE A 176 -13.67 2.10 -9.59
N ARG A 177 -13.94 3.09 -8.74
CA ARG A 177 -14.70 2.92 -7.50
C ARG A 177 -16.07 2.28 -7.77
N GLY A 178 -16.79 2.78 -8.76
CA GLY A 178 -18.08 2.24 -9.19
C GLY A 178 -17.98 0.81 -9.77
N TYR A 179 -16.92 0.49 -10.51
CA TYR A 179 -16.69 -0.87 -10.99
C TYR A 179 -16.37 -1.83 -9.83
N HIS A 180 -15.43 -1.45 -8.97
CA HIS A 180 -14.98 -2.23 -7.80
C HIS A 180 -16.15 -2.59 -6.90
N SER A 181 -17.03 -1.64 -6.56
CA SER A 181 -18.16 -1.89 -5.67
C SER A 181 -19.14 -2.97 -6.18
N ARG A 182 -19.28 -3.11 -7.50
CA ARG A 182 -20.16 -4.12 -8.11
C ARG A 182 -19.55 -5.51 -8.15
N VAL A 183 -18.24 -5.59 -8.41
CA VAL A 183 -17.57 -6.87 -8.72
C VAL A 183 -16.79 -7.46 -7.55
N ALA A 184 -16.37 -6.62 -6.59
CA ALA A 184 -15.55 -7.07 -5.49
C ALA A 184 -16.31 -8.02 -4.56
N LYS A 185 -15.65 -9.11 -4.18
CA LYS A 185 -16.08 -10.01 -3.12
C LYS A 185 -15.04 -9.93 -2.02
N LEU A 186 -15.44 -9.40 -0.87
CA LEU A 186 -14.56 -9.05 0.23
C LEU A 186 -14.83 -9.98 1.41
N ASP A 187 -13.78 -10.44 2.06
CA ASP A 187 -13.85 -11.20 3.31
C ASP A 187 -12.93 -10.60 4.37
N ILE A 188 -13.26 -10.83 5.64
CA ILE A 188 -12.40 -10.47 6.77
C ILE A 188 -11.49 -11.65 7.12
N VAL A 189 -10.18 -11.43 7.06
CA VAL A 189 -9.16 -12.46 7.23
C VAL A 189 -8.09 -11.98 8.21
N LYS A 190 -7.60 -12.87 9.07
CA LYS A 190 -6.47 -12.58 9.96
C LYS A 190 -5.26 -12.12 9.14
N SER A 191 -4.67 -10.98 9.51
CA SER A 191 -3.59 -10.31 8.77
C SER A 191 -2.42 -11.23 8.42
N ALA A 192 -1.93 -11.98 9.40
CA ALA A 192 -0.84 -12.95 9.22
C ALA A 192 -1.17 -14.04 8.19
N ILE A 193 -2.42 -14.52 8.16
CA ILE A 193 -2.88 -15.55 7.22
C ILE A 193 -3.01 -14.97 5.82
N ASN A 194 -3.57 -13.77 5.70
CA ASN A 194 -3.69 -13.08 4.42
C ASN A 194 -2.30 -12.85 3.78
N LEU A 195 -1.34 -12.34 4.56
CA LEU A 195 0.03 -12.10 4.10
C LEU A 195 0.71 -13.40 3.63
N ALA A 196 0.55 -14.50 4.37
CA ALA A 196 1.12 -15.80 4.03
C ALA A 196 0.56 -16.38 2.71
N GLN A 197 -0.66 -15.99 2.31
CA GLN A 197 -1.33 -16.51 1.13
C GLN A 197 -1.31 -15.55 -0.08
N SER A 198 -0.83 -14.31 0.10
CA SER A 198 -0.85 -13.23 -0.90
C SER A 198 -0.20 -13.56 -2.25
N SER A 199 0.69 -14.56 -2.32
CA SER A 199 1.34 -14.99 -3.57
C SER A 199 0.57 -16.07 -4.33
N ARG A 200 -0.36 -16.78 -3.68
CA ARG A 200 -1.00 -18.00 -4.23
C ARG A 200 -1.90 -17.70 -5.44
N ASN A 201 -2.56 -16.55 -5.43
CA ASN A 201 -3.59 -16.18 -6.42
C ASN A 201 -3.12 -15.09 -7.39
N ARG A 202 -1.80 -14.88 -7.52
CA ARG A 202 -1.26 -13.92 -8.51
C ARG A 202 -1.50 -14.44 -9.93
N ILE A 203 -1.86 -13.54 -10.83
CA ILE A 203 -1.95 -13.89 -12.25
C ILE A 203 -0.54 -14.20 -12.75
N LYS A 204 -0.41 -15.34 -13.44
CA LYS A 204 0.84 -15.78 -14.07
C LYS A 204 0.66 -15.76 -15.57
N ASP A 205 1.70 -15.37 -16.30
CA ASP A 205 1.66 -15.41 -17.75
C ASP A 205 1.51 -16.84 -18.24
N GLY A 206 0.59 -17.03 -19.19
CA GLY A 206 0.47 -18.27 -19.94
C GLY A 206 1.72 -18.49 -20.79
N ARG A 207 2.16 -19.75 -20.91
CA ARG A 207 3.32 -20.11 -21.75
C ARG A 207 2.98 -20.17 -23.25
N VAL A 208 1.68 -20.12 -23.58
CA VAL A 208 1.17 -20.23 -24.95
C VAL A 208 0.28 -19.02 -25.18
N LYS A 209 0.52 -18.31 -26.28
CA LYS A 209 -0.39 -17.30 -26.82
C LYS A 209 -1.12 -17.92 -27.99
N LEU A 210 -2.43 -17.77 -28.04
CA LEU A 210 -3.18 -18.01 -29.27
C LEU A 210 -2.88 -16.80 -30.17
N THR A 211 -2.14 -17.05 -31.26
CA THR A 211 -1.92 -16.09 -32.35
C THR A 211 -3.11 -16.09 -33.29
#